data_AF-A0A6J5GDE4-F1
#
_entry.id   AF-A0A6J5GDE4-F1
#
_cell.length_a   1.000
_cell.length_b   1.000
_cell.length_c   1.000
_cell.angle_alpha   90.00
_cell.angle_beta   90.00
_cell.angle_gamma   90.00
#
_symmetry.space_group_name_H-M   'P 1'
#
loop_
_entity.id
_entity.type
_entity.pdbx_description
1 polymer ?
#
loop_
_entity_poly.entity_id
_entity_poly.type
_entity_poly.pdbx_seq_one_letter_code
_entity_poly.pdbx_strand_id
1 'polypeptide(L)'
;MADSAVRPVIEKYRIPGMAVGISVARQSYVFSYGIAAPRTRQPVTRDTSFELGPVSKTFTATLASWAKVRGNISLLDATAK
;
A
#
# COMPACT_ATOMS: atom_id res chain seq x y z
N MET A 1 10.38 15.68 -9.86
CA MET A 1 9.58 15.97 -8.65
C MET A 1 9.52 14.77 -7.71
N ALA A 2 8.97 13.62 -8.14
CA ALA A 2 8.97 12.41 -7.31
C ALA A 2 10.40 11.90 -7.00
N ASP A 3 11.25 11.74 -8.03
CA ASP A 3 12.63 11.27 -7.87
C ASP A 3 13.45 12.05 -6.86
N SER A 4 13.42 13.39 -6.95
CA SER A 4 14.17 14.28 -6.04
C SER A 4 13.71 14.19 -4.59
N ALA A 5 12.44 13.84 -4.35
CA ALA A 5 11.91 13.65 -3.00
C ALA A 5 12.17 12.23 -2.46
N VAL A 6 12.14 11.23 -3.34
CA VAL A 6 12.19 9.80 -2.97
C VAL A 6 13.63 9.29 -2.83
N ARG A 7 14.55 9.69 -3.73
CA ARG A 7 15.95 9.21 -3.71
C ARG A 7 16.66 9.45 -2.37
N PRO A 8 16.57 10.62 -1.72
CA PRO A 8 17.18 10.83 -0.40
C PRO A 8 16.65 9.88 0.68
N VAL A 9 15.36 9.50 0.61
CA VAL A 9 14.74 8.56 1.54
C VAL A 9 15.28 7.15 1.31
N ILE A 10 15.34 6.72 0.04
CA ILE A 10 15.92 5.42 -0.33
C ILE A 10 17.37 5.31 0.16
N GLU A 11 18.18 6.34 -0.05
CA GLU A 11 19.58 6.39 0.36
C GLU A 11 19.72 6.36 1.89
N LYS A 12 19.00 7.24 2.59
CA LYS A 12 19.06 7.38 4.05
C LYS A 12 18.69 6.08 4.78
N TYR A 13 17.65 5.39 4.30
CA TYR A 13 17.13 4.19 4.95
C TYR A 13 17.55 2.89 4.26
N ARG A 14 18.38 2.98 3.20
CA ARG A 14 18.87 1.84 2.42
C ARG A 14 17.75 0.91 1.95
N ILE A 15 16.67 1.50 1.45
CA ILE A 15 15.48 0.76 1.03
C ILE A 15 15.81 0.02 -0.29
N PRO A 16 15.74 -1.33 -0.35
CA PRO A 16 16.19 -2.08 -1.52
C PRO A 16 15.38 -1.81 -2.80
N GLY A 17 14.08 -1.53 -2.63
CA GLY A 17 13.17 -1.19 -3.71
C GLY A 17 11.91 -0.50 -3.20
N MET A 18 11.35 0.37 -4.02
CA MET A 18 10.19 1.18 -3.68
C MET A 18 9.33 1.46 -4.90
N ALA A 19 8.01 1.47 -4.74
CA ALA A 19 7.08 2.00 -5.73
C ALA A 19 6.29 3.17 -5.11
N VAL A 20 6.15 4.26 -5.86
CA VAL A 20 5.40 5.45 -5.44
C VAL A 20 4.30 5.74 -6.46
N GLY A 21 3.05 5.65 -6.01
CA GLY A 21 1.87 6.01 -6.79
C GLY A 21 1.37 7.41 -6.44
N ILE A 22 1.08 8.24 -7.45
CA ILE A 22 0.51 9.58 -7.29
C ILE A 22 -0.77 9.66 -8.14
N SER A 23 -1.89 10.03 -7.53
CA SER A 23 -3.14 10.32 -8.23
C SER A 23 -3.50 11.79 -8.07
N VAL A 24 -3.48 12.56 -9.16
CA VAL A 24 -3.77 13.99 -9.19
C VAL A 24 -4.50 14.34 -10.48
N ALA A 25 -5.50 15.22 -10.42
CA ALA A 25 -6.26 15.66 -11.60
C ALA A 25 -6.76 14.50 -12.49
N ARG A 26 -7.26 13.40 -11.87
CA ARG A 26 -7.70 12.15 -12.53
C ARG A 26 -6.62 11.38 -13.29
N GLN A 27 -5.36 11.76 -13.16
CA GLN A 27 -4.23 11.05 -13.74
C GLN A 27 -3.46 10.31 -12.64
N SER A 28 -2.98 9.11 -12.98
CA SER A 28 -2.21 8.28 -12.06
C SER A 28 -0.82 8.02 -12.62
N TYR A 29 0.19 8.21 -11.78
CA TYR A 29 1.60 8.04 -12.10
C TYR A 29 2.19 7.01 -11.14
N VAL A 30 3.08 6.15 -11.64
CA VAL A 30 3.81 5.18 -10.83
C VAL A 30 5.30 5.33 -11.10
N PHE A 31 6.07 5.52 -10.04
CA PHE A 31 7.53 5.60 -10.08
C PHE A 31 8.10 4.39 -9.33
N SER A 32 8.93 3.60 -9.99
CA SER A 32 9.53 2.39 -9.41
C SER A 32 11.04 2.56 -9.28
N TYR A 33 11.59 2.09 -8.16
CA TYR A 33 13.00 2.23 -7.81
C TYR A 33 13.54 0.91 -7.26
N GLY A 34 14.79 0.58 -7.60
CA GLY A 34 15.52 -0.54 -7.01
C GLY A 34 14.99 -1.91 -7.39
N ILE A 35 15.16 -2.88 -6.48
CA ILE A 35 14.85 -4.30 -6.70
C ILE A 35 13.81 -4.81 -5.70
N ALA A 36 12.93 -5.69 -6.16
CA ALA A 36 11.92 -6.37 -5.36
C ALA A 36 12.51 -7.57 -4.59
N ALA A 37 13.55 -8.19 -5.14
CA ALA A 37 14.12 -9.41 -4.58
C ALA A 37 15.67 -9.37 -4.62
N PRO A 38 16.37 -9.42 -3.48
CA PRO A 38 17.83 -9.36 -3.43
C PRO A 38 18.53 -10.49 -4.18
N ARG A 39 17.98 -11.72 -4.13
CA ARG A 39 18.59 -12.90 -4.73
C ARG A 39 18.50 -12.91 -6.26
N THR A 40 17.32 -12.63 -6.80
CA THR A 40 17.08 -12.63 -8.25
C THR A 40 17.38 -11.29 -8.89
N ARG A 41 17.59 -10.24 -8.08
CA ARG A 41 17.75 -8.84 -8.50
C ARG A 41 16.61 -8.35 -9.39
N GLN A 42 15.42 -8.93 -9.22
CA GLN A 42 14.26 -8.56 -10.01
C GLN A 42 13.91 -7.08 -9.74
N PRO A 43 13.73 -6.26 -10.77
CA PRO A 43 13.42 -4.84 -10.58
C PRO A 43 12.04 -4.67 -9.96
N VAL A 44 11.86 -3.59 -9.20
CA VAL A 44 10.51 -3.13 -8.86
C VAL A 44 9.85 -2.60 -10.14
N THR A 45 8.61 -3.01 -10.35
CA THR A 45 7.76 -2.55 -11.46
C THR A 45 6.40 -2.12 -10.90
N ARG A 46 5.51 -1.64 -11.78
CA ARG A 46 4.12 -1.33 -11.41
C ARG A 46 3.34 -2.57 -10.92
N ASP A 47 3.75 -3.76 -11.33
CA ASP A 47 3.07 -5.03 -11.02
C ASP A 47 3.69 -5.75 -9.81
N THR A 48 4.75 -5.20 -9.22
CA THR A 48 5.36 -5.76 -8.01
C THR A 48 4.38 -5.70 -6.84
N SER A 49 4.08 -6.85 -6.25
CA SER A 49 3.26 -6.94 -5.04
C SER A 49 4.08 -6.69 -3.79
N PHE A 50 3.51 -5.94 -2.84
CA PHE A 50 4.08 -5.64 -1.53
C PHE A 50 3.09 -6.01 -0.42
N GLU A 51 3.58 -6.36 0.75
CA GLU A 51 2.74 -6.53 1.93
C GLU A 51 2.17 -5.18 2.38
N LEU A 52 0.85 -5.11 2.61
CA LEU A 52 0.16 -3.89 3.01
C LEU A 52 0.34 -3.55 4.50
N GLY A 53 0.61 -4.54 5.35
CA GLY A 53 0.74 -4.35 6.78
C GLY A 53 -0.49 -3.70 7.43
N PRO A 54 -0.32 -2.74 8.36
CA PRO A 54 -1.45 -2.07 9.03
C PRO A 54 -2.44 -1.36 8.10
N VAL A 55 -2.04 -1.00 6.87
CA VAL A 55 -2.94 -0.40 5.86
C VAL A 55 -4.10 -1.34 5.53
N SER A 56 -3.92 -2.67 5.64
CA SER A 56 -5.00 -3.65 5.48
C SER A 56 -6.20 -3.39 6.40
N LYS A 57 -6.01 -2.76 7.57
CA LYS A 57 -7.10 -2.45 8.51
C LYS A 57 -8.11 -1.48 7.92
N THR A 58 -7.70 -0.56 7.05
CA THR A 58 -8.63 0.34 6.37
C THR A 58 -9.60 -0.46 5.49
N PHE A 59 -9.09 -1.45 4.75
CA PHE A 59 -9.93 -2.33 3.94
C PHE A 59 -10.89 -3.17 4.80
N THR A 60 -10.39 -3.76 5.89
CA THR A 60 -11.24 -4.51 6.84
C THR A 60 -12.32 -3.61 7.45
N ALA A 61 -11.97 -2.39 7.87
CA ALA A 61 -12.93 -1.43 8.42
C ALA A 61 -13.97 -1.00 7.38
N THR A 62 -13.57 -0.77 6.13
CA THR A 62 -14.50 -0.49 5.03
C THR A 62 -15.46 -1.66 4.80
N LEU A 63 -14.95 -2.90 4.78
CA LEU A 63 -15.78 -4.10 4.64
C LEU A 63 -16.78 -4.26 5.80
N ALA A 64 -16.34 -4.03 7.03
CA ALA A 64 -17.22 -4.07 8.20
C ALA A 64 -18.30 -2.97 8.14
N SER A 65 -17.94 -1.73 7.81
CA SER A 65 -18.89 -0.64 7.62
C SER A 65 -19.89 -0.95 6.51
N TRP A 66 -19.42 -1.53 5.40
CA TRP A 66 -20.30 -1.94 4.30
C TRP A 66 -21.28 -3.04 4.74
N ALA A 67 -20.80 -4.05 5.48
CA ALA A 67 -21.66 -5.08 6.05
C ALA A 67 -22.69 -4.50 7.03
N LYS A 68 -22.32 -3.50 7.85
CA LYS A 68 -23.24 -2.79 8.74
C LYS A 68 -24.33 -2.06 7.95
N VAL A 69 -23.98 -1.32 6.90
CA VAL A 69 -24.94 -0.61 6.04
C VAL A 69 -25.91 -1.57 5.35
N ARG A 70 -25.45 -2.77 4.97
CA ARG A 70 -26.30 -3.82 4.39
C ARG A 70 -27.16 -4.56 5.42
N GLY A 71 -26.99 -4.30 6.71
CA GLY A 71 -27.70 -4.99 7.79
C GLY A 71 -27.17 -6.39 8.09
N ASN A 72 -25.98 -6.76 7.59
CA ASN A 72 -25.40 -8.09 7.79
C ASN A 72 -24.76 -8.26 9.18
N ILE A 73 -24.37 -7.17 9.83
CA ILE A 73 -23.76 -7.14 11.18
C ILE A 73 -24.27 -5.94 11.97
N SER A 74 -24.15 -5.96 13.30
CA SER A 74 -24.20 -4.75 14.12
C SER A 74 -22.84 -4.44 14.72
N LEU A 75 -22.43 -3.16 14.68
CA LEU A 75 -21.18 -2.72 15.31
C LEU A 75 -21.24 -2.73 16.85
N LEU A 76 -22.44 -2.93 17.41
CA LEU A 76 -22.68 -3.01 18.86
C LEU A 76 -22.88 -4.45 19.32
N ASP A 77 -22.75 -5.44 18.43
CA ASP A 77 -22.82 -6.84 18.82
C ASP A 77 -21.66 -7.15 19.78
N ALA A 78 -21.98 -7.83 20.89
CA ALA A 78 -20.94 -8.35 21.75
C ALA A 78 -20.16 -9.43 20.99
N THR A 79 -18.83 -9.32 20.99
CA THR A 79 -17.99 -10.42 20.53
C THR A 79 -18.15 -11.59 21.51
N ALA A 80 -18.31 -12.81 21.00
CA ALA A 80 -18.30 -14.00 21.85
C ALA A 80 -17.02 -14.01 22.72
N LYS A 81 -17.17 -14.37 24.00
CA LYS A 81 -16.05 -14.54 24.93
C LYS A 81 -15.27 -15.82 24.63
#